data_AF-A0A7V5UJH4-F1
#
_entry.id   AF-A0A7V5UJH4-F1
#
_cell.length_a   1.000
_cell.length_b   1.000
_cell.length_c   1.000
_cell.angle_alpha   90.00
_cell.angle_beta   90.00
_cell.angle_gamma   90.00
#
_symmetry.space_group_name_H-M   'P 1'
#
loop_
_entity.id
_entity.type
_entity.pdbx_description
1 polymer ?
#
loop_
_entity_poly.entity_id
_entity_poly.type
_entity_poly.pdbx_seq_one_letter_code
_entity_poly.pdbx_strand_id
1 'polypeptide(L)'
;MASTADTAPSPSAQTVASGLAWLESEIHHAAHLLPAQGPITAFVHHNTLHAFEEYPFDEAVVRGGAEFDCHPYLPEEDYREALAKGRIFQEDIEAALREDLGDRADEWLGFLGTRYDLRLAMLAHPLRTGPTAELRWVVAETDALRSYREEVAVSVRNRVVHRTRHWVMRDLRNDD
;
A
#
# COMPACT_ATOMS: atom_id res chain seq x y z
N MET A 1 -5.46 -89.42 24.32
CA MET A 1 -4.24 -88.77 23.79
C MET A 1 -4.53 -88.35 22.36
N ALA A 2 -4.91 -87.09 22.15
CA ALA A 2 -5.01 -86.49 20.82
C ALA A 2 -3.98 -85.37 20.79
N SER A 3 -2.94 -85.58 19.97
CA SER A 3 -1.79 -84.68 19.80
C SER A 3 -2.22 -83.49 18.93
N THR A 4 -2.21 -82.29 19.49
CA THR A 4 -2.40 -81.04 18.73
C THR A 4 -1.12 -80.76 17.96
N ALA A 5 -1.18 -80.96 16.64
CA ALA A 5 -0.09 -80.61 15.74
C ALA A 5 0.06 -79.09 15.67
N ASP A 6 1.14 -78.60 16.26
CA ASP A 6 1.60 -77.22 16.18
C ASP A 6 2.08 -76.96 14.75
N THR A 7 1.22 -76.34 13.94
CA THR A 7 1.56 -75.98 12.56
C THR A 7 2.41 -74.72 12.60
N ALA A 8 3.72 -74.89 12.61
CA ALA A 8 4.66 -73.78 12.53
C ALA A 8 4.33 -72.92 11.28
N PRO A 9 4.26 -71.59 11.39
CA PRO A 9 3.91 -70.74 10.27
C PRO A 9 4.93 -70.88 9.13
N SER A 10 4.45 -71.00 7.89
CA SER A 10 5.29 -71.04 6.70
C SER A 10 6.29 -69.86 6.66
N PRO A 11 7.57 -70.08 6.28
CA PRO A 11 8.63 -69.07 6.36
C PRO A 11 8.34 -67.81 5.52
N SER A 12 7.51 -67.94 4.49
CA SER A 12 7.01 -66.82 3.68
C SER A 12 6.06 -65.89 4.46
N ALA A 13 5.22 -66.44 5.34
CA ALA A 13 4.30 -65.66 6.17
C ALA A 13 5.04 -64.89 7.29
N GLN A 14 6.07 -65.51 7.88
CA GLN A 14 6.92 -64.85 8.88
C GLN A 14 7.74 -63.71 8.28
N THR A 15 8.31 -63.89 7.08
CA THR A 15 9.07 -62.84 6.39
C THR A 15 8.21 -61.62 6.06
N VAL A 16 6.98 -61.84 5.61
CA VAL A 16 6.03 -60.75 5.32
C VAL A 16 5.58 -60.05 6.61
N ALA A 17 5.33 -60.80 7.69
CA ALA A 17 4.99 -60.24 8.99
C ALA A 17 6.13 -59.38 9.56
N SER A 18 7.38 -59.84 9.44
CA SER A 18 8.57 -59.07 9.84
C SER A 18 8.77 -57.83 8.98
N GLY A 19 8.50 -57.90 7.66
CA GLY A 19 8.56 -56.75 6.77
C GLY A 19 7.52 -55.67 7.09
N LEU A 20 6.28 -56.09 7.41
CA LEU A 20 5.22 -55.17 7.84
C LEU A 20 5.54 -54.51 9.18
N ALA A 21 6.05 -55.27 10.15
CA ALA A 21 6.45 -54.73 11.45
C ALA A 21 7.60 -53.72 11.32
N TRP A 22 8.57 -53.99 10.44
CA TRP A 22 9.63 -53.04 10.14
C TRP A 22 9.09 -51.76 9.49
N LEU A 23 8.25 -51.90 8.46
CA LEU A 23 7.65 -50.75 7.78
C LEU A 23 6.79 -49.90 8.74
N GLU A 24 6.03 -50.53 9.61
CA GLU A 24 5.23 -49.85 10.64
C GLU A 24 6.13 -49.07 11.62
N SER A 25 7.24 -49.67 12.06
CA SER A 25 8.24 -49.01 12.90
C SER A 25 8.85 -47.79 12.21
N GLU A 26 9.22 -47.90 10.93
CA GLU A 26 9.81 -46.80 10.16
C GLU A 26 8.80 -45.67 9.91
N ILE A 27 7.53 -46.01 9.62
CA ILE A 27 6.46 -45.01 9.48
C ILE A 27 6.24 -44.28 10.80
N HIS A 28 6.20 -45.00 11.93
CA HIS A 28 6.03 -44.39 13.24
C HIS A 28 7.20 -43.48 13.58
N HIS A 29 8.44 -43.91 13.29
CA HIS A 29 9.63 -43.09 13.50
C HIS A 29 9.64 -41.83 12.62
N ALA A 30 9.31 -41.96 11.33
CA ALA A 30 9.21 -40.82 10.42
C ALA A 30 8.10 -39.84 10.82
N ALA A 31 6.97 -40.33 11.33
CA ALA A 31 5.87 -39.48 11.80
C ALA A 31 6.28 -38.60 12.99
N HIS A 32 7.22 -39.03 13.84
CA HIS A 32 7.76 -38.21 14.93
C HIS A 32 8.63 -37.04 14.43
N LEU A 33 9.14 -37.12 13.20
CA LEU A 33 9.93 -36.07 12.56
C LEU A 33 9.07 -35.07 11.78
N LEU A 34 7.79 -35.40 11.56
CA LEU A 34 6.85 -34.48 10.92
C LEU A 34 6.33 -33.47 11.96
N PRO A 35 6.04 -32.22 11.55
CA PRO A 35 5.37 -31.27 12.42
C PRO A 35 4.06 -31.87 12.95
N ALA A 36 3.81 -31.74 14.25
CA ALA A 36 2.55 -32.16 14.86
C ALA A 36 1.34 -31.33 14.38
N GLN A 37 1.60 -30.22 13.68
CA GLN A 37 0.58 -29.40 13.04
C GLN A 37 0.13 -30.06 11.74
N GLY A 38 -1.16 -30.41 11.68
CA GLY A 38 -1.80 -30.84 10.45
C GLY A 38 -1.76 -29.76 9.36
N PRO A 39 -2.20 -30.09 8.13
CA PRO A 39 -2.23 -29.13 7.02
C PRO A 39 -2.94 -27.84 7.46
N ILE A 40 -2.26 -26.70 7.37
CA ILE A 40 -2.85 -25.40 7.69
C ILE A 40 -3.91 -25.12 6.62
N THR A 41 -5.17 -25.40 6.93
CA THR A 41 -6.30 -25.17 6.01
C THR A 41 -6.76 -23.72 5.98
N ALA A 42 -6.38 -22.93 6.99
CA ALA A 42 -6.61 -21.49 7.08
C ALA A 42 -5.46 -20.82 7.84
N PHE A 43 -4.94 -19.72 7.30
CA PHE A 43 -3.94 -18.91 7.97
C PHE A 43 -4.66 -17.90 8.86
N VAL A 44 -4.74 -18.16 10.16
CA VAL A 44 -5.20 -17.19 11.16
C VAL A 44 -3.96 -16.62 11.82
N HIS A 45 -3.46 -15.50 11.31
CA HIS A 45 -2.45 -14.74 12.03
C HIS A 45 -3.16 -13.74 12.95
N HIS A 46 -2.63 -13.54 14.16
CA HIS A 46 -3.03 -12.37 14.93
C HIS A 46 -2.71 -11.12 14.12
N ASN A 47 -3.60 -10.13 14.13
CA ASN A 47 -3.29 -8.82 13.57
C ASN A 47 -2.03 -8.31 14.28
N THR A 48 -1.05 -7.82 13.53
CA THR A 48 0.20 -7.26 14.09
C THR A 48 -0.08 -6.14 15.10
N LEU A 49 -1.24 -5.47 14.97
CA LEU A 49 -1.71 -4.43 15.88
C LEU A 49 -2.53 -4.95 17.07
N HIS A 50 -2.67 -6.28 17.25
CA HIS A 50 -3.48 -6.85 18.35
C HIS A 50 -3.00 -6.37 19.73
N ALA A 51 -1.69 -6.17 19.90
CA ALA A 51 -1.12 -5.65 21.13
C ALA A 51 -1.37 -4.14 21.37
N PHE A 52 -2.05 -3.47 20.44
CA PHE A 52 -2.32 -2.03 20.45
C PHE A 52 -3.82 -1.74 20.23
N GLU A 53 -4.71 -2.72 20.41
CA GLU A 53 -6.15 -2.59 20.18
C GLU A 53 -6.83 -1.59 21.11
N GLU A 54 -6.19 -1.24 22.23
CA GLU A 54 -6.66 -0.21 23.14
C GLU A 54 -6.47 1.22 22.60
N TYR A 55 -5.66 1.40 21.55
CA TYR A 55 -5.40 2.71 20.94
C TYR A 55 -6.26 2.94 19.70
N PRO A 56 -6.58 4.21 19.39
CA PRO A 56 -7.10 4.58 18.07
C PRO A 56 -6.15 4.09 16.96
N PHE A 57 -6.72 3.76 15.79
CA PHE A 57 -5.97 3.14 14.69
C PHE A 57 -4.66 3.87 14.35
N ASP A 58 -4.69 5.19 14.19
CA ASP A 58 -3.51 5.99 13.82
C ASP A 58 -2.41 5.93 14.89
N GLU A 59 -2.80 5.87 16.16
CA GLU A 59 -1.86 5.71 17.25
C GLU A 59 -1.32 4.29 17.32
N ALA A 60 -2.18 3.28 17.10
CA ALA A 60 -1.80 1.88 17.06
C ALA A 60 -0.78 1.58 15.96
N VAL A 61 -0.98 2.10 14.73
CA VAL A 61 -0.03 1.89 13.63
C VAL A 61 1.31 2.57 13.89
N VAL A 62 1.33 3.80 14.42
CA VAL A 62 2.57 4.52 14.75
C VAL A 62 3.35 3.79 15.84
N ARG A 63 2.67 3.33 16.90
CA ARG A 63 3.29 2.56 17.98
C ARG A 63 3.79 1.20 17.48
N GLY A 64 3.00 0.49 16.68
CA GLY A 64 3.41 -0.75 16.05
C GLY A 64 4.62 -0.57 15.14
N GLY A 65 4.65 0.51 14.34
CA GLY A 65 5.80 0.84 13.49
C GLY A 65 7.09 1.06 14.28
N ALA A 66 6.99 1.74 15.43
CA ALA A 66 8.13 1.93 16.34
C ALA A 66 8.60 0.62 17.00
N GLU A 67 7.67 -0.24 17.44
CA GLU A 67 7.97 -1.52 18.08
C GLU A 67 8.59 -2.54 17.10
N PHE A 68 8.09 -2.57 15.87
CA PHE A 68 8.50 -3.55 14.85
C PHE A 68 9.53 -3.01 13.85
N ASP A 69 10.06 -1.80 14.08
CA ASP A 69 11.03 -1.12 13.22
C ASP A 69 10.59 -1.09 11.74
N CYS A 70 9.34 -0.67 11.51
CA CYS A 70 8.74 -0.63 10.18
C CYS A 70 8.01 0.68 9.89
N HIS A 71 7.68 0.91 8.62
CA HIS A 71 6.92 2.09 8.21
C HIS A 71 5.44 1.92 8.55
N PRO A 72 4.85 2.81 9.38
CA PRO A 72 3.45 2.68 9.81
C PRO A 72 2.44 3.00 8.70
N TYR A 73 2.87 3.76 7.68
CA TYR A 73 2.08 4.14 6.52
C TYR A 73 2.90 3.97 5.24
N LEU A 74 2.20 3.95 4.11
CA LEU A 74 2.84 3.90 2.81
C LEU A 74 3.60 5.21 2.51
N PRO A 75 4.65 5.16 1.67
CA PRO A 75 5.20 6.36 1.05
C PRO A 75 4.13 7.15 0.29
N GLU A 76 4.31 8.46 0.18
CA GLU A 76 3.35 9.35 -0.51
C GLU A 76 3.11 8.95 -1.97
N GLU A 77 4.15 8.44 -2.63
CA GLU A 77 4.09 7.98 -4.03
C GLU A 77 3.10 6.83 -4.21
N ASP A 78 3.02 5.90 -3.27
CA ASP A 78 2.11 4.75 -3.32
C ASP A 78 0.66 5.17 -3.14
N TYR A 79 0.40 6.15 -2.26
CA TYR A 79 -0.94 6.75 -2.14
C TYR A 79 -1.35 7.46 -3.44
N ARG A 80 -0.42 8.17 -4.09
CA ARG A 80 -0.67 8.82 -5.37
C ARG A 80 -0.94 7.81 -6.49
N GLU A 81 -0.24 6.68 -6.48
CA GLU A 81 -0.48 5.60 -7.44
C GLU A 81 -1.87 4.96 -7.20
N ALA A 82 -2.26 4.77 -5.94
CA ALA A 82 -3.59 4.29 -5.59
C ALA A 82 -4.69 5.27 -6.05
N LEU A 83 -4.47 6.58 -5.94
CA LEU A 83 -5.36 7.61 -6.51
C LEU A 83 -5.44 7.49 -8.04
N ALA A 84 -4.29 7.41 -8.72
CA ALA A 84 -4.24 7.29 -10.18
C ALA A 84 -4.92 6.00 -10.70
N LYS A 85 -4.87 4.92 -9.93
CA LYS A 85 -5.52 3.63 -10.23
C LYS A 85 -7.01 3.60 -9.85
N GLY A 86 -7.54 4.66 -9.22
CA GLY A 86 -8.93 4.71 -8.75
C GLY A 86 -9.21 3.78 -7.56
N ARG A 87 -8.18 3.44 -6.78
CA ARG A 87 -8.34 2.76 -5.47
C ARG A 87 -8.66 3.77 -4.36
N ILE A 88 -8.11 4.97 -4.48
CA ILE A 88 -8.51 6.15 -3.71
C ILE A 88 -9.22 7.06 -4.70
N PHE A 89 -10.39 7.57 -4.33
CA PHE A 89 -11.14 8.52 -5.14
C PHE A 89 -10.85 9.95 -4.72
N GLN A 90 -11.13 10.91 -5.60
CA GLN A 90 -10.97 12.32 -5.26
C GLN A 90 -11.90 12.68 -4.08
N GLU A 91 -13.11 12.14 -4.06
CA GLU A 91 -14.10 12.33 -3.02
C GLU A 91 -13.61 11.84 -1.64
N ASP A 92 -12.78 10.79 -1.60
CA ASP A 92 -12.18 10.31 -0.36
C ASP A 92 -11.20 11.33 0.21
N ILE A 93 -10.38 11.96 -0.66
CA ILE A 93 -9.45 13.02 -0.27
C ILE A 93 -10.22 14.25 0.21
N GLU A 94 -11.27 14.63 -0.50
CA GLU A 94 -12.11 15.77 -0.13
C GLU A 94 -12.78 15.56 1.24
N ALA A 95 -13.29 14.36 1.51
CA ALA A 95 -13.87 14.00 2.79
C ALA A 95 -12.84 14.06 3.92
N ALA A 96 -11.68 13.41 3.74
CA ALA A 96 -10.60 13.41 4.72
C ALA A 96 -10.07 14.82 5.01
N LEU A 97 -9.93 15.66 3.98
CA LEU A 97 -9.50 17.05 4.15
C LEU A 97 -10.51 17.90 4.91
N ARG A 98 -11.81 17.71 4.69
CA ARG A 98 -12.83 18.45 5.45
C ARG A 98 -12.80 18.07 6.93
N GLU A 99 -12.60 16.79 7.23
CA GLU A 99 -12.47 16.31 8.60
C GLU A 99 -11.19 16.85 9.27
N ASP A 100 -10.03 16.75 8.61
CA ASP A 100 -8.74 17.23 9.14
C ASP A 100 -8.70 18.74 9.35
N LEU A 101 -9.21 19.52 8.37
CA LEU A 101 -9.14 20.98 8.43
C LEU A 101 -10.22 21.59 9.33
N GLY A 102 -11.39 20.96 9.45
CA GLY A 102 -12.54 21.50 10.18
C GLY A 102 -12.83 22.96 9.80
N ASP A 103 -12.99 23.82 10.80
CA ASP A 103 -13.28 25.26 10.63
C ASP A 103 -12.20 26.03 9.84
N ARG A 104 -10.98 25.47 9.74
CA ARG A 104 -9.87 26.10 9.01
C ARG A 104 -9.95 25.88 7.51
N ALA A 105 -10.86 25.03 7.04
CA ALA A 105 -11.02 24.74 5.62
C ALA A 105 -11.27 26.03 4.82
N ASP A 106 -12.12 26.92 5.34
CA ASP A 106 -12.55 28.18 4.71
C ASP A 106 -11.56 29.35 4.95
N GLU A 107 -10.45 29.11 5.64
CA GLU A 107 -9.43 30.13 5.88
C GLU A 107 -8.87 30.63 4.55
N TRP A 108 -9.03 31.92 4.27
CA TRP A 108 -8.62 32.52 3.00
C TRP A 108 -7.09 32.76 2.97
N LEU A 109 -6.41 32.15 2.00
CA LEU A 109 -4.95 32.25 1.81
C LEU A 109 -4.58 33.17 0.64
N GLY A 110 -5.22 34.35 0.60
CA GLY A 110 -4.94 35.39 -0.40
C GLY A 110 -5.38 34.98 -1.81
N PHE A 111 -4.46 34.94 -2.77
CA PHE A 111 -4.78 34.61 -4.16
C PHE A 111 -4.92 33.10 -4.42
N LEU A 112 -4.55 32.26 -3.44
CA LEU A 112 -4.56 30.79 -3.56
C LEU A 112 -5.92 30.16 -3.28
N GLY A 113 -6.93 30.96 -2.92
CA GLY A 113 -8.25 30.49 -2.49
C GLY A 113 -8.26 30.14 -1.01
N THR A 114 -9.09 29.17 -0.65
CA THR A 114 -9.19 28.68 0.73
C THR A 114 -8.03 27.73 1.07
N ARG A 115 -7.81 27.49 2.36
CA ARG A 115 -6.85 26.48 2.83
C ARG A 115 -7.19 25.09 2.31
N TYR A 116 -8.47 24.78 2.22
CA TYR A 116 -8.97 23.55 1.60
C TYR A 116 -8.54 23.45 0.14
N ASP A 117 -8.79 24.48 -0.68
CA ASP A 117 -8.43 24.49 -2.10
C ASP A 117 -6.93 24.23 -2.31
N LEU A 118 -6.10 24.89 -1.48
CA LEU A 118 -4.65 24.72 -1.53
C LEU A 118 -4.23 23.29 -1.17
N ARG A 119 -4.75 22.74 -0.06
CA ARG A 119 -4.39 21.39 0.40
C ARG A 119 -4.85 20.31 -0.57
N LEU A 120 -6.06 20.44 -1.12
CA LEU A 120 -6.58 19.55 -2.14
C LEU A 120 -5.69 19.57 -3.38
N ALA A 121 -5.29 20.75 -3.86
CA ALA A 121 -4.39 20.87 -4.99
C ALA A 121 -3.01 20.22 -4.71
N MET A 122 -2.46 20.37 -3.51
CA MET A 122 -1.17 19.75 -3.14
C MET A 122 -1.23 18.21 -3.12
N LEU A 123 -2.33 17.64 -2.63
CA LEU A 123 -2.51 16.18 -2.59
C LEU A 123 -2.83 15.63 -3.98
N ALA A 124 -3.69 16.29 -4.75
CA ALA A 124 -4.09 15.84 -6.09
C ALA A 124 -2.99 16.04 -7.15
N HIS A 125 -2.09 17.01 -6.98
CA HIS A 125 -1.08 17.36 -7.98
C HIS A 125 0.34 17.32 -7.40
N PRO A 126 1.16 16.29 -7.73
CA PRO A 126 2.47 16.12 -7.12
C PRO A 126 3.39 17.27 -7.50
N LEU A 127 3.98 17.96 -6.54
CA LEU A 127 4.99 18.97 -6.82
C LEU A 127 6.35 18.30 -6.95
N ARG A 128 7.13 18.67 -7.98
CA ARG A 128 8.54 18.28 -8.04
C ARG A 128 9.28 18.99 -6.91
N THR A 129 9.69 18.23 -5.92
CA THR A 129 10.56 18.69 -4.84
C THR A 129 11.96 18.13 -5.09
N GLY A 130 12.97 18.94 -4.81
CA GLY A 130 14.36 18.54 -5.02
C GLY A 130 15.31 19.65 -4.58
N PRO A 131 16.61 19.35 -4.40
CA PRO A 131 17.63 20.36 -4.14
C PRO A 131 17.63 21.45 -5.20
N THR A 132 18.02 22.68 -4.85
CA THR A 132 18.03 23.82 -5.78
C THR A 132 18.81 23.53 -7.07
N ALA A 133 19.90 22.76 -6.99
CA ALA A 133 20.68 22.37 -8.16
C ALA A 133 19.88 21.49 -9.14
N GLU A 134 19.11 20.53 -8.63
CA GLU A 134 18.26 19.67 -9.43
C GLU A 134 17.13 20.47 -10.09
N LEU A 135 16.45 21.34 -9.33
CA LEU A 135 15.41 22.21 -9.87
C LEU A 135 15.95 23.12 -10.98
N ARG A 136 17.14 23.70 -10.80
CA ARG A 136 17.80 24.52 -11.84
C ARG A 136 18.12 23.70 -13.08
N TRP A 137 18.62 22.47 -12.91
CA TRP A 137 18.89 21.58 -14.02
C TRP A 137 17.60 21.22 -14.77
N VAL A 138 16.53 20.85 -14.06
CA VAL A 138 15.22 20.56 -14.67
C VAL A 138 14.71 21.76 -15.48
N VAL A 139 14.82 22.97 -14.93
CA VAL A 139 14.41 24.19 -15.64
C VAL A 139 15.28 24.48 -16.87
N ALA A 140 16.58 24.18 -16.80
CA ALA A 140 17.51 24.43 -17.90
C ALA A 140 17.42 23.38 -19.02
N GLU A 141 17.20 22.11 -18.66
CA GLU A 141 17.31 20.96 -19.57
C GLU A 141 15.95 20.47 -20.08
N THR A 142 14.84 20.97 -19.52
CA THR A 142 13.49 20.60 -19.94
C THR A 142 12.66 21.82 -20.32
N ASP A 143 11.56 21.59 -21.04
CA ASP A 143 10.57 22.63 -21.36
C ASP A 143 9.65 22.99 -20.18
N ALA A 144 10.06 22.78 -18.93
CA ALA A 144 9.22 22.98 -17.74
C ALA A 144 8.62 24.40 -17.62
N LEU A 145 9.25 25.42 -18.23
CA LEU A 145 8.73 26.80 -18.27
C LEU A 145 7.90 27.12 -19.52
N ARG A 146 7.88 26.23 -20.51
CA ARG A 146 7.25 26.44 -21.83
C ARG A 146 6.05 25.53 -22.06
N SER A 147 5.98 24.39 -21.38
CA SER A 147 4.91 23.41 -21.50
C SER A 147 4.16 23.22 -20.19
N TYR A 148 2.85 22.92 -20.30
CA TYR A 148 2.09 22.45 -19.15
C TYR A 148 2.43 20.99 -18.89
N ARG A 149 2.44 20.61 -17.61
CA ARG A 149 2.61 19.22 -17.24
C ARG A 149 1.47 18.35 -17.75
N GLU A 150 1.76 17.07 -17.96
CA GLU A 150 0.83 16.12 -18.57
C GLU A 150 -0.45 15.92 -17.75
N GLU A 151 -0.36 16.03 -16.42
CA GLU A 151 -1.49 15.81 -15.52
C GLU A 151 -2.49 16.99 -15.54
N VAL A 152 -2.10 18.14 -16.10
CA VAL A 152 -3.00 19.31 -16.19
C VAL A 152 -4.07 19.05 -17.25
N ALA A 153 -5.34 19.10 -16.86
CA ALA A 153 -6.46 18.92 -17.79
C ALA A 153 -6.41 19.91 -18.97
N VAL A 154 -6.71 19.42 -20.18
CA VAL A 154 -6.68 20.22 -21.42
C VAL A 154 -7.56 21.47 -21.34
N SER A 155 -8.73 21.36 -20.71
CA SER A 155 -9.64 22.48 -20.48
C SER A 155 -9.00 23.60 -19.65
N VAL A 156 -8.21 23.25 -18.63
CA VAL A 156 -7.48 24.21 -17.78
C VAL A 156 -6.39 24.88 -18.59
N ARG A 157 -5.59 24.12 -19.37
CA ARG A 157 -4.55 24.67 -20.26
C ARG A 157 -5.14 25.70 -21.22
N ASN A 158 -6.23 25.34 -21.90
CA ASN A 158 -6.91 26.21 -22.86
C ASN A 158 -7.46 27.47 -22.20
N ARG A 159 -8.07 27.34 -21.01
CA ARG A 159 -8.61 28.47 -20.26
C ARG A 159 -7.52 29.47 -19.86
N VAL A 160 -6.38 28.98 -19.36
CA VAL A 160 -5.24 29.84 -18.98
C VAL A 160 -4.72 30.57 -20.22
N VAL A 161 -4.41 29.85 -21.31
CA VAL A 161 -3.91 30.45 -22.55
C VAL A 161 -4.88 31.49 -23.11
N HIS A 162 -6.18 31.20 -23.13
CA HIS A 162 -7.20 32.13 -23.61
C HIS A 162 -7.26 33.40 -22.76
N ARG A 163 -7.30 33.26 -21.42
CA ARG A 163 -7.31 34.41 -20.50
C ARG A 163 -6.06 35.26 -20.64
N THR A 164 -4.88 34.65 -20.70
CA THR A 164 -3.62 35.38 -20.87
C THR A 164 -3.58 36.11 -22.20
N ARG A 165 -4.00 35.49 -23.32
CA ARG A 165 -4.11 36.17 -24.61
C ARG A 165 -5.07 37.35 -24.57
N HIS A 166 -6.24 37.18 -23.95
CA HIS A 166 -7.21 38.26 -23.81
C HIS A 166 -6.65 39.42 -22.99
N TRP A 167 -5.95 39.12 -21.88
CA TRP A 167 -5.28 40.13 -21.05
C TRP A 167 -4.19 40.88 -21.82
N VAL A 168 -3.27 40.15 -22.47
CA VAL A 168 -2.20 40.71 -23.32
C VAL A 168 -2.78 41.61 -24.42
N MET A 169 -3.83 41.17 -25.12
CA MET A 169 -4.44 41.93 -26.21
C MET A 169 -5.24 43.14 -25.71
N ARG A 170 -5.70 43.14 -24.45
CA ARG A 170 -6.44 44.27 -23.86
C ARG A 170 -5.48 45.33 -23.33
N ASP A 171 -4.48 44.93 -22.56
CA ASP A 171 -3.64 45.89 -21.82
C ASP A 171 -2.48 46.40 -22.70
N LEU A 172 -1.88 45.60 -23.60
CA LEU A 172 -0.83 46.09 -24.51
C LEU A 172 -1.35 46.94 -25.68
N ARG A 173 -2.66 46.95 -25.97
CA ARG A 173 -3.26 47.80 -27.02
C ARG A 173 -3.83 49.12 -26.50
N ASN A 174 -4.01 49.25 -25.18
CA ASN A 174 -4.59 50.43 -24.56
C ASN A 174 -3.54 51.33 -23.88
N ASP A 175 -2.25 50.99 -24.01
CA ASP A 175 -1.10 51.77 -23.51
C ASP A 175 -0.40 52.62 -24.62
N ASP A 176 -1.05 52.80 -25.79
CA ASP A 176 -0.73 53.81 -26.82
C ASP A 176 -1.77 54.95 -26.81
#